data_AF-A0A3S4APQ9-F1
#
_entry.id   AF-A0A3S4APQ9-F1
#
_cell.length_a   1.000
_cell.length_b   1.000
_cell.length_c   1.000
_cell.angle_alpha   90.00
_cell.angle_beta   90.00
_cell.angle_gamma   90.00
#
_symmetry.space_group_name_H-M   'P 1'
#
loop_
_entity.id
_entity.type
_entity.pdbx_description
1 polymer ?
#
loop_
_entity_poly.entity_id
_entity_poly.type
_entity_poly.pdbx_seq_one_letter_code
_entity_poly.pdbx_strand_id
1 'polypeptide(L)'
;MLSQRVTRTALGAARQAQAPTIRTFATSAASRSDRTPSLGDIQPDQHETFNSRQKTFRAQLVEAQKQREASGFASSSSPSSSSSYSSSTAQGLGSLSTATAGTGNAARAAEKEPPRKAGPLTNLIYGTKEGRELDAQIEASFSQVLARGKYVHSIEFHEVKPDCVDEYVDLVGNWYPRVASSPENKVHLVGSWRTEVGDCDTFVHIWEYQRYQGFHASLNTISRNPQFPDFDKKLRSLISSKRTSLMQEFSFWPTTPPRKLGGLFELRSYTLHPGNLLEWETHWRRGLKARREVMEGVGAWFVQIGDLNTVHHLWQFADLEERKIRREKSWSIEGWAETVHKTVPLIQEMKSRILVPMPWSPVA
;
A
#
# COMPACT_ATOMS: atom_id res chain seq x y z
N MET A 1 -11.03 72.66 79.39
CA MET A 1 -10.42 72.94 78.07
C MET A 1 -10.90 71.87 77.11
N LEU A 2 -11.90 72.20 76.29
CA LEU A 2 -11.77 72.39 74.83
C LEU A 2 -11.36 71.11 74.08
N SER A 3 -12.28 70.49 73.33
CA SER A 3 -12.42 70.75 71.89
C SER A 3 -13.37 69.76 71.20
N GLN A 4 -14.28 70.30 70.39
CA GLN A 4 -15.09 69.62 69.37
C GLN A 4 -14.24 69.20 68.15
N ARG A 5 -14.77 68.27 67.34
CA ARG A 5 -14.75 68.16 65.84
C ARG A 5 -15.43 66.83 65.46
N VAL A 6 -16.59 66.72 64.82
CA VAL A 6 -17.15 67.21 63.53
C VAL A 6 -16.58 66.51 62.27
N THR A 7 -17.52 65.88 61.53
CA THR A 7 -17.53 65.47 60.09
C THR A 7 -16.65 64.28 59.65
N ARG A 8 -17.02 63.42 58.68
CA ARG A 8 -17.74 63.66 57.41
C ARG A 8 -18.22 62.32 56.80
N THR A 9 -19.42 62.32 56.22
CA THR A 9 -19.93 61.29 55.29
C THR A 9 -19.24 61.40 53.93
N ALA A 10 -18.99 60.27 53.27
CA ALA A 10 -18.65 60.20 51.84
C ALA A 10 -19.44 59.05 51.17
N LEU A 11 -20.28 59.43 50.20
CA LEU A 11 -20.99 58.57 49.27
C LEU A 11 -20.00 57.98 48.25
N GLY A 12 -19.98 56.66 48.10
CA GLY A 12 -19.24 55.94 47.05
C GLY A 12 -20.20 55.29 46.06
N ALA A 13 -20.09 55.69 44.79
CA ALA A 13 -20.94 55.27 43.68
C ALA A 13 -20.76 53.80 43.26
N ALA A 14 -21.84 53.23 42.73
CA ALA A 14 -21.95 51.87 42.21
C ALA A 14 -21.14 51.61 40.92
N ARG A 15 -20.64 50.37 40.77
CA ARG A 15 -20.34 49.75 39.48
C ARG A 15 -20.90 48.32 39.48
N GLN A 16 -21.94 48.08 38.69
CA GLN A 16 -22.43 46.73 38.37
C GLN A 16 -21.44 46.05 37.44
N ALA A 17 -20.89 44.91 37.87
CA ALA A 17 -20.06 44.04 37.03
C ALA A 17 -20.96 43.17 36.14
N GLN A 18 -20.76 43.24 34.82
CA GLN A 18 -21.39 42.35 33.84
C GLN A 18 -20.75 40.95 33.93
N ALA A 19 -21.58 39.92 34.06
CA ALA A 19 -21.14 38.52 34.07
C ALA A 19 -20.77 38.03 32.65
N PRO A 20 -19.74 37.21 32.48
CA PRO A 20 -19.36 36.70 31.17
C PRO A 20 -20.25 35.52 30.74
N THR A 21 -20.75 35.60 29.51
CA THR A 21 -21.54 34.56 28.85
C THR A 21 -20.65 33.38 28.45
N ILE A 22 -20.78 32.24 29.14
CA ILE A 22 -20.08 31.01 28.77
C ILE A 22 -20.84 30.34 27.62
N ARG A 23 -20.23 30.27 26.43
CA ARG A 23 -20.72 29.44 25.32
C ARG A 23 -20.48 27.97 25.65
N THR A 24 -21.55 27.21 25.84
CA THR A 24 -21.50 25.75 25.95
C THR A 24 -21.20 25.13 24.58
N PHE A 25 -20.00 24.61 24.40
CA PHE A 25 -19.70 23.70 23.29
C PHE A 25 -20.41 22.37 23.56
N ALA A 26 -21.48 22.08 22.82
CA ALA A 26 -22.09 20.76 22.79
C ALA A 26 -21.20 19.82 21.97
N THR A 27 -20.32 19.08 22.65
CA THR A 27 -19.61 17.94 22.05
C THR A 27 -20.53 16.72 22.13
N SER A 28 -21.10 16.32 21.00
CA SER A 28 -21.74 15.01 20.87
C SER A 28 -20.68 13.94 21.13
N ALA A 29 -20.80 13.27 22.27
CA ALA A 29 -19.96 12.15 22.65
C ALA A 29 -20.24 10.97 21.72
N ALA A 30 -19.47 10.85 20.64
CA ALA A 30 -19.22 9.54 20.06
C ALA A 30 -18.46 8.75 21.14
N SER A 31 -19.00 7.61 21.56
CA SER A 31 -18.30 6.65 22.41
C SER A 31 -17.05 6.16 21.67
N ARG A 32 -15.98 6.94 21.72
CA ARG A 32 -14.67 6.56 21.22
C ARG A 32 -14.18 5.49 22.18
N SER A 33 -13.97 4.28 21.68
CA SER A 33 -13.15 3.32 22.41
C SER A 33 -11.84 4.00 22.79
N ASP A 34 -11.37 3.87 24.03
CA ASP A 34 -10.11 4.46 24.54
C ASP A 34 -8.84 3.96 23.82
N ARG A 35 -8.97 3.19 22.74
CA ARG A 35 -7.85 2.71 21.94
C ARG A 35 -7.52 3.65 20.78
N THR A 36 -6.23 3.68 20.43
CA THR A 36 -5.72 4.39 19.24
C THR A 36 -6.47 3.95 17.99
N PRO A 37 -6.89 4.89 17.12
CA PRO A 37 -7.52 4.56 15.84
C PRO A 37 -6.63 3.70 14.95
N SER A 38 -7.26 2.84 14.17
CA SER A 38 -6.64 1.90 13.23
C SER A 38 -7.40 1.89 11.89
N LEU A 39 -6.84 1.27 10.86
CA LEU A 39 -7.52 1.09 9.58
C LEU A 39 -8.85 0.31 9.73
N GLY A 40 -8.94 -0.58 10.72
CA GLY A 40 -10.16 -1.33 11.03
C GLY A 40 -11.32 -0.47 11.54
N ASP A 41 -11.05 0.74 12.03
CA ASP A 41 -12.07 1.68 12.51
C ASP A 41 -12.75 2.45 11.38
N ILE A 42 -12.13 2.48 10.20
CA ILE A 42 -12.70 3.11 9.02
C ILE A 42 -13.73 2.15 8.41
N GLN A 43 -14.97 2.61 8.28
CA GLN A 43 -16.03 1.85 7.61
C GLN A 43 -15.70 1.68 6.12
N PRO A 44 -15.73 0.45 5.59
CA PRO A 44 -15.66 0.21 4.15
C PRO A 44 -16.82 0.89 3.41
N ASP A 45 -16.66 1.07 2.09
CA ASP A 45 -17.70 1.52 1.16
C ASP A 45 -18.30 2.92 1.38
N GLN A 46 -17.66 3.77 2.21
CA GLN A 46 -18.11 5.16 2.48
C GLN A 46 -17.60 6.20 1.46
N HIS A 47 -17.09 5.79 0.31
CA HIS A 47 -16.38 6.66 -0.63
C HIS A 47 -17.27 7.75 -1.26
N GLU A 48 -18.54 7.46 -1.57
CA GLU A 48 -19.46 8.46 -2.12
C GLU A 48 -19.74 9.59 -1.11
N THR A 49 -20.03 9.20 0.13
CA THR A 49 -20.22 10.14 1.25
C THR A 49 -18.97 10.98 1.48
N PHE A 50 -17.79 10.36 1.45
CA PHE A 50 -16.52 11.06 1.55
C PHE A 50 -16.33 12.08 0.40
N ASN A 51 -16.56 11.66 -0.85
CA ASN A 51 -16.42 12.52 -2.03
C ASN A 51 -17.39 13.71 -2.00
N SER A 52 -18.64 13.48 -1.55
CA SER A 52 -19.64 14.54 -1.36
C SER A 52 -19.17 15.56 -0.33
N ARG A 53 -18.70 15.10 0.84
CA ARG A 53 -18.13 15.99 1.88
C ARG A 53 -16.91 16.75 1.38
N GLN A 54 -16.03 16.09 0.62
CA GLN A 54 -14.84 16.72 0.04
C GLN A 54 -15.22 17.82 -0.98
N LYS A 55 -16.23 17.58 -1.81
CA LYS A 55 -16.76 18.57 -2.76
C LYS A 55 -17.32 19.79 -2.03
N THR A 56 -18.13 19.58 -0.99
CA THR A 56 -18.68 20.65 -0.16
C THR A 56 -17.56 21.46 0.51
N PHE A 57 -16.56 20.79 1.06
CA PHE A 57 -15.40 21.45 1.67
C PHE A 57 -14.64 22.33 0.67
N ARG A 58 -14.37 21.83 -0.54
CA ARG A 58 -13.72 22.60 -1.61
C ARG A 58 -14.54 23.82 -2.02
N ALA A 59 -15.87 23.67 -2.14
CA ALA A 59 -16.75 24.79 -2.47
C ALA A 59 -16.73 25.88 -1.38
N GLN A 60 -16.76 25.48 -0.11
CA GLN A 60 -16.66 26.41 1.03
C GLN A 60 -15.32 27.15 1.07
N LEU A 61 -14.20 26.49 0.74
CA LEU A 61 -12.90 27.15 0.65
C LEU A 61 -12.87 28.22 -0.43
N VAL A 62 -13.42 27.92 -1.62
CA VAL A 62 -13.51 28.89 -2.72
C VAL A 62 -14.40 30.08 -2.32
N GLU A 63 -15.54 29.82 -1.69
CA GLU A 63 -16.44 30.88 -1.23
C GLU A 63 -15.80 31.76 -0.15
N ALA A 64 -15.13 31.16 0.84
CA ALA A 64 -14.40 31.90 1.87
C ALA A 64 -13.25 32.73 1.28
N GLN A 65 -12.57 32.23 0.24
CA GLN A 65 -11.55 32.99 -0.48
C GLN A 65 -12.15 34.20 -1.20
N LYS A 66 -13.26 34.02 -1.93
CA LYS A 66 -13.97 35.12 -2.59
C LYS A 66 -14.43 36.19 -1.61
N GLN A 67 -14.96 35.78 -0.45
CA GLN A 67 -15.37 36.71 0.60
C GLN A 67 -14.19 37.49 1.17
N ARG A 68 -13.03 36.84 1.36
CA ARG A 68 -11.80 37.52 1.78
C ARG A 68 -11.31 38.52 0.74
N GLU A 69 -11.27 38.16 -0.53
CA GLU A 69 -10.87 39.05 -1.62
C GLU A 69 -11.82 40.25 -1.75
N ALA A 70 -13.13 40.02 -1.66
CA ALA A 70 -14.14 41.08 -1.66
C ALA A 70 -14.01 42.01 -0.44
N SER A 71 -13.67 41.46 0.74
CA SER A 71 -13.44 42.26 1.96
C SER A 71 -12.09 42.98 1.99
N GLY A 72 -11.06 42.42 1.34
CA GLY A 72 -9.73 43.03 1.21
C GLY A 72 -9.69 44.18 0.20
N PHE A 73 -10.67 44.25 -0.71
CA PHE A 73 -10.84 45.38 -1.63
C PHE A 73 -11.41 46.64 -0.94
N ALA A 74 -11.83 46.55 0.33
CA ALA A 74 -12.32 47.70 1.10
C ALA A 74 -11.23 48.42 1.92
N SER A 75 -9.96 47.98 1.87
CA SER A 75 -8.90 48.56 2.71
C SER A 75 -7.57 48.80 2.00
N SER A 76 -7.55 49.26 0.75
CA SER A 76 -6.31 49.72 0.11
C SER A 76 -6.49 50.99 -0.72
N SER A 77 -6.55 52.12 -0.04
CA SER A 77 -6.17 53.42 -0.61
C SER A 77 -4.97 53.97 0.16
N SER A 78 -3.76 53.52 -0.19
CA SER A 78 -2.47 54.24 -0.10
C SER A 78 -1.35 53.42 -0.75
N PRO A 79 -0.43 54.02 -1.53
CA PRO A 79 0.57 53.28 -2.31
C PRO A 79 1.93 53.16 -1.62
N SER A 80 2.73 52.24 -2.15
CA SER A 80 4.19 52.05 -2.04
C SER A 80 4.70 51.00 -1.03
N SER A 81 5.22 49.89 -1.54
CA SER A 81 6.67 49.69 -1.71
C SER A 81 6.95 48.30 -2.33
N SER A 82 7.85 48.31 -3.29
CA SER A 82 8.36 47.16 -4.02
C SER A 82 9.16 46.21 -3.12
N SER A 83 8.85 44.91 -3.17
CA SER A 83 9.86 43.89 -2.92
C SER A 83 9.63 42.68 -3.82
N SER A 84 10.61 42.45 -4.68
CA SER A 84 10.77 41.30 -5.55
C SER A 84 11.20 40.10 -4.70
N TYR A 85 10.38 39.05 -4.67
CA TYR A 85 10.80 37.72 -4.23
C TYR A 85 10.62 36.72 -5.38
N SER A 86 11.71 36.03 -5.65
CA SER A 86 11.91 35.01 -6.66
C SER A 86 11.03 33.79 -6.44
N SER A 87 10.35 33.33 -7.49
CA SER A 87 9.62 32.06 -7.48
C SER A 87 10.58 30.89 -7.65
N SER A 88 10.75 30.09 -6.61
CA SER A 88 11.33 28.75 -6.74
C SER A 88 10.25 27.76 -7.22
N THR A 89 10.54 27.16 -8.37
CA THR A 89 9.80 26.10 -9.06
C THR A 89 9.40 24.96 -8.11
N ALA A 90 8.09 24.79 -7.88
CA ALA A 90 7.56 23.59 -7.25
C ALA A 90 7.56 22.44 -8.29
N GLN A 91 8.50 21.51 -8.14
CA GLN A 91 8.50 20.25 -8.88
C GLN A 91 7.30 19.39 -8.47
N GLY A 92 6.71 18.75 -9.49
CA GLY A 92 5.42 18.07 -9.42
C GLY A 92 5.38 16.89 -8.47
N LEU A 93 4.36 16.87 -7.63
CA LEU A 93 3.87 15.67 -6.97
C LEU A 93 2.82 15.03 -7.87
N GLY A 94 3.15 13.83 -8.37
CA GLY A 94 2.27 13.03 -9.22
C GLY A 94 0.92 12.79 -8.56
N SER A 95 -0.14 13.13 -9.31
CA SER A 95 -1.52 12.86 -8.95
C SER A 95 -1.77 11.35 -9.00
N LEU A 96 -1.80 10.71 -7.82
CA LEU A 96 -2.32 9.35 -7.66
C LEU A 96 -3.84 9.39 -7.89
N SER A 97 -4.23 9.17 -9.15
CA SER A 97 -5.64 9.08 -9.52
C SER A 97 -6.18 7.72 -9.08
N THR A 98 -7.04 7.73 -8.08
CA THR A 98 -7.94 6.63 -7.77
C THR A 98 -8.83 6.37 -8.98
N ALA A 99 -8.67 5.21 -9.63
CA ALA A 99 -9.51 4.79 -10.72
C ALA A 99 -10.98 4.72 -10.26
N THR A 100 -11.80 5.63 -10.76
CA THR A 100 -13.26 5.52 -10.70
C THR A 100 -13.69 4.32 -11.53
N ALA A 101 -14.39 3.39 -10.89
CA ALA A 101 -15.12 2.32 -11.57
C ALA A 101 -16.22 2.95 -12.43
N GLY A 102 -15.90 3.21 -13.69
CA GLY A 102 -16.86 3.50 -14.75
C GLY A 102 -16.84 2.33 -15.73
N THR A 103 -17.71 1.36 -15.53
CA THR A 103 -18.16 0.45 -16.59
C THR A 103 -18.77 1.32 -17.70
N GLY A 104 -17.99 1.61 -18.75
CA GLY A 104 -18.47 2.44 -19.86
C GLY A 104 -17.47 2.70 -20.99
N ASN A 105 -16.16 2.74 -20.73
CA ASN A 105 -15.20 3.15 -21.77
C ASN A 105 -14.46 2.02 -22.49
N ALA A 106 -14.62 0.76 -22.07
CA ALA A 106 -14.00 -0.40 -22.75
C ALA A 106 -14.69 -0.78 -24.08
N ALA A 107 -15.86 -0.22 -24.39
CA ALA A 107 -16.64 -0.56 -25.60
C ALA A 107 -16.46 0.41 -26.78
N ARG A 108 -15.59 1.42 -26.68
CA ARG A 108 -15.39 2.42 -27.75
C ARG A 108 -14.02 2.38 -28.44
N ALA A 109 -13.16 1.43 -28.07
CA ALA A 109 -11.82 1.25 -28.65
C ALA A 109 -11.73 0.04 -29.60
N ALA A 110 -12.86 -0.46 -30.11
CA ALA A 110 -12.90 -1.60 -31.03
C ALA A 110 -13.72 -1.25 -32.30
N GLU A 111 -13.48 -0.09 -32.89
CA GLU A 111 -13.80 0.09 -34.31
C GLU A 111 -12.64 -0.45 -35.13
N LYS A 112 -12.91 -1.54 -35.87
CA LYS A 112 -11.98 -2.15 -36.82
C LYS A 112 -11.63 -1.13 -37.91
N GLU A 113 -10.44 -0.53 -37.84
CA GLU A 113 -9.91 0.20 -38.99
C GLU A 113 -9.54 -0.77 -40.13
N PRO A 114 -9.82 -0.39 -41.40
CA PRO A 114 -9.55 -1.26 -42.55
C PRO A 114 -8.04 -1.38 -42.84
N PRO A 115 -7.59 -2.49 -43.46
CA PRO A 115 -6.16 -2.73 -43.67
C PRO A 115 -5.59 -1.73 -44.69
N ARG A 116 -4.74 -0.81 -44.24
CA ARG A 116 -4.06 0.17 -45.11
C ARG A 116 -2.58 -0.19 -45.28
N LYS A 117 -2.14 -0.20 -46.54
CA LYS A 117 -0.79 -0.63 -46.96
C LYS A 117 0.29 0.25 -46.32
N ALA A 118 1.22 -0.39 -45.60
CA ALA A 118 2.31 0.27 -44.89
C ALA A 118 3.40 0.78 -45.85
N GLY A 119 3.74 2.06 -45.75
CA GLY A 119 4.87 2.67 -46.45
C GLY A 119 5.91 3.24 -45.47
N PRO A 120 7.15 3.52 -45.90
CA PRO A 120 8.26 3.93 -45.03
C PRO A 120 8.00 5.24 -44.28
N LEU A 121 7.22 6.14 -44.86
CA LEU A 121 6.93 7.47 -44.31
C LEU A 121 5.79 7.46 -43.28
N THR A 122 4.97 6.41 -43.24
CA THR A 122 3.85 6.31 -42.28
C THR A 122 4.34 5.97 -40.87
N ASN A 123 5.43 5.21 -40.76
CA ASN A 123 6.06 4.88 -39.48
C ASN A 123 6.77 6.08 -38.82
N LEU A 124 7.12 7.11 -39.59
CA LEU A 124 7.81 8.31 -39.10
C LEU A 124 6.84 9.33 -38.47
N ILE A 125 5.61 9.41 -38.98
CA ILE A 125 4.60 10.38 -38.51
C ILE A 125 3.77 9.82 -37.37
N TYR A 126 3.50 8.51 -37.37
CA TYR A 126 2.58 7.87 -36.41
C TYR A 126 3.28 6.94 -35.42
N GLY A 127 4.62 6.89 -35.42
CA GLY A 127 5.40 5.94 -34.65
C GLY A 127 5.30 4.51 -35.21
N THR A 128 6.31 3.69 -34.91
CA THR A 128 6.25 2.26 -35.21
C THR A 128 5.09 1.62 -34.44
N LYS A 129 4.62 0.45 -34.89
CA LYS A 129 3.61 -0.31 -34.15
C LYS A 129 4.06 -0.58 -32.71
N GLU A 130 5.33 -0.91 -32.54
CA GLU A 130 5.97 -1.10 -31.22
C GLU A 130 5.99 0.19 -30.40
N GLY A 131 6.27 1.34 -31.01
CA GLY A 131 6.24 2.64 -30.33
C GLY A 131 4.84 3.01 -29.83
N ARG A 132 3.80 2.77 -30.64
CA ARG A 132 2.40 3.01 -30.22
C ARG A 132 1.93 2.04 -29.14
N GLU A 133 2.36 0.79 -29.19
CA GLU A 133 2.08 -0.19 -28.13
C GLU A 133 2.79 0.19 -26.83
N LEU A 134 4.02 0.72 -26.90
CA LEU A 134 4.76 1.26 -25.76
C LEU A 134 4.06 2.50 -25.18
N ASP A 135 3.69 3.47 -26.03
CA ASP A 135 2.99 4.70 -25.60
C ASP A 135 1.63 4.37 -24.97
N ALA A 136 0.86 3.46 -25.57
CA ALA A 136 -0.41 2.99 -24.99
C ALA A 136 -0.21 2.25 -23.64
N GLN A 137 0.91 1.54 -23.47
CA GLN A 137 1.27 0.91 -22.19
C GLN A 137 1.75 1.92 -21.15
N ILE A 138 2.39 3.02 -21.56
CA ILE A 138 2.78 4.14 -20.71
C ILE A 138 1.52 4.91 -20.24
N GLU A 139 0.54 5.12 -21.13
CA GLU A 139 -0.72 5.80 -20.81
C GLU A 139 -1.66 4.96 -19.93
N ALA A 140 -1.64 3.62 -20.08
CA ALA A 140 -2.33 2.74 -19.17
C ALA A 140 -1.63 2.74 -17.79
N SER A 141 -2.39 2.80 -16.70
CA SER A 141 -1.77 2.73 -15.35
C SER A 141 -0.93 1.45 -15.24
N PHE A 142 0.32 1.55 -14.75
CA PHE A 142 1.26 0.43 -14.67
C PHE A 142 0.65 -0.85 -14.05
N SER A 143 -0.24 -0.69 -13.07
CA SER A 143 -0.94 -1.80 -12.43
C SER A 143 -1.93 -2.51 -13.35
N GLN A 144 -2.57 -1.83 -14.31
CA GLN A 144 -3.50 -2.45 -15.27
C GLN A 144 -2.78 -3.30 -16.31
N VAL A 145 -1.56 -2.92 -16.72
CA VAL A 145 -0.77 -3.67 -17.71
C VAL A 145 -0.08 -4.88 -17.06
N LEU A 146 0.44 -4.70 -15.84
CA LEU A 146 1.25 -5.71 -15.17
C LEU A 146 0.44 -6.71 -14.34
N ALA A 147 -0.59 -6.25 -13.63
CA ALA A 147 -1.34 -7.08 -12.69
C ALA A 147 -2.41 -7.92 -13.39
N ARG A 148 -2.72 -9.07 -12.80
CA ARG A 148 -3.93 -9.83 -13.14
C ARG A 148 -5.23 -9.10 -12.76
N GLY A 149 -5.17 -8.14 -11.84
CA GLY A 149 -6.29 -7.27 -11.42
C GLY A 149 -7.37 -7.92 -10.54
N LYS A 150 -7.31 -9.23 -10.29
CA LYS A 150 -8.33 -9.96 -9.52
C LYS A 150 -8.10 -9.89 -8.01
N TYR A 151 -6.84 -9.94 -7.58
CA TYR A 151 -6.44 -10.08 -6.18
C TYR A 151 -5.40 -9.05 -5.78
N VAL A 152 -5.39 -8.70 -4.49
CA VAL A 152 -4.30 -7.98 -3.83
C VAL A 152 -3.76 -8.90 -2.76
N HIS A 153 -2.44 -8.97 -2.64
CA HIS A 153 -1.79 -9.74 -1.60
C HIS A 153 -1.19 -8.80 -0.55
N SER A 154 -1.12 -9.25 0.70
CA SER A 154 -0.24 -8.62 1.69
C SER A 154 0.92 -9.56 1.98
N ILE A 155 2.14 -9.03 1.99
CA ILE A 155 3.30 -9.71 2.58
C ILE A 155 3.62 -9.04 3.92
N GLU A 156 3.69 -9.85 4.96
CA GLU A 156 4.00 -9.43 6.32
C GLU A 156 5.32 -10.05 6.77
N PHE A 157 6.20 -9.22 7.33
CA PHE A 157 7.43 -9.64 8.00
C PHE A 157 7.29 -9.31 9.48
N HIS A 158 7.32 -10.33 10.33
CA HIS A 158 7.32 -10.18 11.78
C HIS A 158 8.70 -10.55 12.29
N GLU A 159 9.42 -9.57 12.83
CA GLU A 159 10.69 -9.79 13.52
C GLU A 159 10.37 -10.12 14.98
N VAL A 160 10.54 -11.39 15.35
CA VAL A 160 10.15 -11.93 16.65
C VAL A 160 11.33 -11.80 17.61
N LYS A 161 11.07 -11.50 18.88
CA LYS A 161 12.12 -11.49 19.89
C LYS A 161 12.67 -12.93 20.04
N PRO A 162 13.99 -13.14 20.08
CA PRO A 162 14.57 -14.48 20.07
C PRO A 162 14.08 -15.40 21.19
N ASP A 163 13.77 -14.86 22.36
CA ASP A 163 13.26 -15.58 23.54
C ASP A 163 11.73 -15.83 23.51
N CYS A 164 11.04 -15.28 22.50
CA CYS A 164 9.58 -15.33 22.38
C CYS A 164 9.10 -16.20 21.20
N VAL A 165 10.00 -16.92 20.53
CA VAL A 165 9.68 -17.65 19.28
C VAL A 165 8.56 -18.66 19.47
N ASP A 166 8.66 -19.55 20.46
CA ASP A 166 7.65 -20.60 20.68
C ASP A 166 6.29 -20.00 21.06
N GLU A 167 6.27 -19.00 21.94
CA GLU A 167 5.03 -18.31 22.33
C GLU A 167 4.40 -17.56 21.15
N TYR A 168 5.21 -16.98 20.27
CA TYR A 168 4.76 -16.35 19.03
C TYR A 168 4.14 -17.38 18.08
N VAL A 169 4.82 -18.51 17.90
CA VAL A 169 4.38 -19.62 17.05
C VAL A 169 3.02 -20.14 17.52
N ASP A 170 2.82 -20.33 18.81
CA ASP A 170 1.53 -20.74 19.38
C ASP A 170 0.45 -19.68 19.19
N LEU A 171 0.75 -18.40 19.47
CA LEU A 171 -0.20 -17.31 19.33
C LEU A 171 -0.70 -17.18 17.88
N VAL A 172 0.24 -17.11 16.93
CA VAL A 172 -0.05 -16.92 15.50
C VAL A 172 -0.63 -18.19 14.89
N GLY A 173 -0.11 -19.36 15.24
CA GLY A 173 -0.60 -20.65 14.77
C GLY A 173 -2.03 -20.96 15.20
N ASN A 174 -2.48 -20.43 16.35
CA ASN A 174 -3.88 -20.52 16.75
C ASN A 174 -4.75 -19.43 16.11
N TRP A 175 -4.23 -18.24 15.83
CA TRP A 175 -5.02 -17.12 15.29
C TRP A 175 -5.21 -17.18 13.77
N TYR A 176 -4.12 -17.37 13.02
CA TYR A 176 -4.11 -17.20 11.56
C TYR A 176 -5.04 -18.20 10.83
N PRO A 177 -5.04 -19.50 11.18
CA PRO A 177 -5.98 -20.45 10.58
C PRO A 177 -7.44 -20.11 10.86
N ARG A 178 -7.78 -19.57 12.05
CA ARG A 178 -9.15 -19.12 12.37
C ARG A 178 -9.56 -17.92 11.53
N VAL A 179 -8.65 -16.96 11.31
CA VAL A 179 -8.90 -15.83 10.42
C VAL A 179 -9.14 -16.31 8.99
N ALA A 180 -8.31 -17.23 8.49
CA ALA A 180 -8.38 -17.76 7.11
C ALA A 180 -9.61 -18.65 6.87
N SER A 181 -10.15 -19.31 7.90
CA SER A 181 -11.31 -20.21 7.79
C SER A 181 -12.65 -19.52 8.09
N SER A 182 -12.64 -18.31 8.64
CA SER A 182 -13.86 -17.55 8.91
C SER A 182 -14.57 -17.15 7.61
N PRO A 183 -15.83 -17.54 7.38
CA PRO A 183 -16.58 -17.17 6.17
C PRO A 183 -16.78 -15.66 6.01
N GLU A 184 -16.72 -14.90 7.11
CA GLU A 184 -16.83 -13.45 7.10
C GLU A 184 -15.59 -12.77 6.51
N ASN A 185 -14.42 -13.43 6.65
CA ASN A 185 -13.17 -12.92 6.12
C ASN A 185 -12.96 -13.45 4.70
N LYS A 186 -13.09 -12.57 3.71
CA LYS A 186 -12.81 -12.89 2.30
C LYS A 186 -11.30 -12.84 2.01
N VAL A 187 -10.54 -13.64 2.75
CA VAL A 187 -9.08 -13.72 2.72
C VAL A 187 -8.63 -15.17 2.67
N HIS A 188 -7.52 -15.42 1.97
CA HIS A 188 -6.85 -16.71 1.96
C HIS A 188 -5.42 -16.56 2.45
N LEU A 189 -5.00 -17.46 3.34
CA LEU A 189 -3.58 -17.56 3.70
C LEU A 189 -2.86 -18.28 2.55
N VAL A 190 -1.92 -17.60 1.89
CA VAL A 190 -1.07 -18.23 0.85
C VAL A 190 -0.01 -19.09 1.52
N GLY A 191 0.57 -18.58 2.60
CA GLY A 191 1.47 -19.37 3.45
C GLY A 191 2.03 -18.58 4.61
N SER A 192 2.59 -19.33 5.56
CA SER A 192 3.33 -18.84 6.71
C SER A 192 4.63 -19.60 6.82
N TRP A 193 5.73 -18.89 6.98
CA TRP A 193 7.07 -19.47 7.03
C TRP A 193 7.91 -18.83 8.13
N ARG A 194 8.88 -19.58 8.65
CA ARG A 194 10.02 -19.06 9.39
C ARG A 194 11.23 -18.94 8.46
N THR A 195 12.04 -17.91 8.64
CA THR A 195 13.32 -17.79 7.96
C THR A 195 14.40 -18.59 8.69
N GLU A 196 15.11 -19.47 7.97
CA GLU A 196 16.22 -20.26 8.51
C GLU A 196 17.60 -19.74 8.04
N VAL A 197 17.67 -19.14 6.84
CA VAL A 197 18.88 -18.48 6.34
C VAL A 197 18.56 -17.07 5.87
N GLY A 198 19.27 -16.09 6.41
CA GLY A 198 19.00 -14.66 6.24
C GLY A 198 18.81 -14.00 7.61
N ASP A 199 17.67 -13.35 7.78
CA ASP A 199 17.16 -12.80 9.04
C ASP A 199 16.38 -13.88 9.84
N CYS A 200 17.10 -14.75 10.55
CA CYS A 200 16.56 -15.97 11.17
C CYS A 200 15.44 -15.76 12.20
N ASP A 201 15.32 -14.56 12.79
CA ASP A 201 14.26 -14.20 13.74
C ASP A 201 13.00 -13.65 13.04
N THR A 202 12.92 -13.75 11.71
CA THR A 202 11.81 -13.21 10.92
C THR A 202 10.86 -14.30 10.43
N PHE A 203 9.58 -14.12 10.72
CA PHE A 203 8.47 -14.88 10.14
C PHE A 203 7.86 -14.11 8.98
N VAL A 204 7.54 -14.83 7.92
CA VAL A 204 6.94 -14.29 6.70
C VAL A 204 5.54 -14.86 6.53
N HIS A 205 4.57 -13.99 6.30
CA HIS A 205 3.18 -14.38 6.05
C HIS A 205 2.70 -13.71 4.77
N ILE A 206 2.10 -14.49 3.87
CA ILE A 206 1.49 -13.96 2.65
C ILE A 206 -0.01 -14.26 2.70
N TRP A 207 -0.82 -13.24 2.54
CA TRP A 207 -2.28 -13.32 2.47
C TRP A 207 -2.77 -12.82 1.12
N GLU A 208 -3.85 -13.41 0.62
CA GLU A 208 -4.55 -13.01 -0.61
C GLU A 208 -5.94 -12.48 -0.26
N TYR A 209 -6.29 -11.32 -0.82
CA TYR A 209 -7.57 -10.65 -0.62
C TYR A 209 -8.26 -10.36 -1.95
N GLN A 210 -9.59 -10.30 -1.90
CA GLN A 210 -10.39 -9.86 -3.05
C GLN A 210 -10.26 -8.34 -3.25
N ARG A 211 -9.20 -7.92 -3.97
CA ARG A 211 -8.85 -6.51 -4.23
C ARG A 211 -8.65 -5.72 -2.93
N TYR A 212 -8.47 -4.40 -3.05
CA TYR A 212 -8.32 -3.51 -1.90
C TYR A 212 -9.57 -3.44 -1.03
N GLN A 213 -10.76 -3.58 -1.62
CA GLN A 213 -12.02 -3.61 -0.87
C GLN A 213 -12.06 -4.82 0.08
N GLY A 214 -11.68 -6.01 -0.39
CA GLY A 214 -11.60 -7.21 0.43
C GLY A 214 -10.57 -7.09 1.55
N PHE A 215 -9.42 -6.47 1.27
CA PHE A 215 -8.40 -6.17 2.29
C PHE A 215 -8.97 -5.28 3.40
N HIS A 216 -9.57 -4.14 3.05
CA HIS A 216 -10.11 -3.20 4.04
C HIS A 216 -11.30 -3.79 4.81
N ALA A 217 -12.22 -4.48 4.12
CA ALA A 217 -13.35 -5.15 4.76
C ALA A 217 -12.89 -6.25 5.75
N SER A 218 -11.84 -6.99 5.40
CA SER A 218 -11.28 -8.02 6.28
C SER A 218 -10.67 -7.40 7.54
N LEU A 219 -9.87 -6.33 7.41
CA LEU A 219 -9.32 -5.63 8.58
C LEU A 219 -10.40 -5.01 9.46
N ASN A 220 -11.45 -4.44 8.85
CA ASN A 220 -12.59 -3.91 9.59
C ASN A 220 -13.29 -5.03 10.39
N THR A 221 -13.54 -6.19 9.77
CA THR A 221 -14.16 -7.35 10.41
C THR A 221 -13.29 -7.91 11.54
N ILE A 222 -12.00 -8.14 11.27
CA ILE A 222 -11.02 -8.64 12.25
C ILE A 222 -10.93 -7.70 13.46
N SER A 223 -10.92 -6.38 13.25
CA SER A 223 -10.83 -5.41 14.34
C SER A 223 -12.03 -5.39 15.29
N ARG A 224 -13.17 -5.94 14.85
CA ARG A 224 -14.40 -6.07 15.65
C ARG A 224 -14.51 -7.43 16.33
N ASN A 225 -13.63 -8.37 16.03
CA ASN A 225 -13.60 -9.64 16.72
C ASN A 225 -13.27 -9.41 18.21
N PRO A 226 -14.08 -9.89 19.17
CA PRO A 226 -13.84 -9.66 20.59
C PRO A 226 -12.48 -10.13 21.10
N GLN A 227 -11.86 -11.13 20.46
CA GLN A 227 -10.55 -11.66 20.84
C GLN A 227 -9.38 -10.88 20.21
N PHE A 228 -9.63 -10.02 19.22
CA PHE A 228 -8.58 -9.32 18.49
C PHE A 228 -7.76 -8.35 19.36
N PRO A 229 -8.35 -7.57 20.30
CA PRO A 229 -7.56 -6.67 21.14
C PRO A 229 -6.51 -7.40 21.99
N ASP A 230 -6.88 -8.55 22.57
CA ASP A 230 -5.96 -9.36 23.38
C ASP A 230 -4.89 -10.02 22.51
N PHE A 231 -5.27 -10.51 21.33
CA PHE A 231 -4.33 -11.02 20.33
C PHE A 231 -3.32 -9.94 19.89
N ASP A 232 -3.78 -8.75 19.49
CA ASP A 232 -2.92 -7.66 19.02
C ASP A 232 -1.97 -7.17 20.12
N LYS A 233 -2.49 -7.03 21.35
CA LYS A 233 -1.68 -6.68 22.52
C LYS A 233 -0.59 -7.73 22.78
N LYS A 234 -0.95 -9.01 22.74
CA LYS A 234 0.02 -10.10 22.95
C LYS A 234 1.04 -10.13 21.82
N LEU A 235 0.61 -10.08 20.56
CA LEU A 235 1.50 -10.07 19.39
C LEU A 235 2.55 -8.96 19.49
N ARG A 236 2.14 -7.72 19.83
CA ARG A 236 3.05 -6.59 20.03
C ARG A 236 4.09 -6.80 21.12
N SER A 237 3.77 -7.61 22.14
CA SER A 237 4.74 -7.92 23.21
C SER A 237 5.83 -8.91 22.75
N LEU A 238 5.54 -9.74 21.75
CA LEU A 238 6.42 -10.82 21.27
C LEU A 238 7.32 -10.40 20.10
N ILE A 239 6.93 -9.35 19.36
CA ILE A 239 7.67 -8.88 18.18
C ILE A 239 8.46 -7.61 18.48
N SER A 240 9.61 -7.49 17.84
CA SER A 240 10.39 -6.25 17.76
C SER A 240 9.83 -5.32 16.69
N SER A 241 9.42 -5.89 15.55
CA SER A 241 8.86 -5.12 14.45
C SER A 241 7.86 -5.91 13.61
N LYS A 242 6.92 -5.20 12.96
CA LYS A 242 6.01 -5.72 11.94
C LYS A 242 6.06 -4.80 10.73
N ARG A 243 6.40 -5.33 9.55
CA ARG A 243 6.26 -4.64 8.26
C ARG A 243 5.23 -5.34 7.40
N THR A 244 4.33 -4.57 6.82
CA THR A 244 3.30 -5.06 5.90
C THR A 244 3.35 -4.24 4.61
N SER A 245 3.44 -4.93 3.48
CA SER A 245 3.34 -4.34 2.14
C SER A 245 2.16 -4.95 1.39
N LEU A 246 1.43 -4.15 0.62
CA LEU A 246 0.42 -4.63 -0.31
C LEU A 246 1.01 -4.72 -1.71
N MET A 247 0.80 -5.86 -2.34
CA MET A 247 1.42 -6.23 -3.60
C MET A 247 0.40 -6.86 -4.56
N GLN A 248 0.69 -6.79 -5.85
CA GLN A 248 -0.10 -7.44 -6.89
C GLN A 248 0.73 -8.53 -7.55
N GLU A 249 0.06 -9.62 -7.96
CA GLU A 249 0.72 -10.69 -8.71
C GLU A 249 1.03 -10.22 -10.14
N PHE A 250 2.16 -10.66 -10.67
CA PHE A 250 2.45 -10.49 -12.08
C PHE A 250 1.57 -11.41 -12.94
N SER A 251 0.99 -10.88 -14.02
CA SER A 251 0.13 -11.66 -14.92
C SER A 251 0.81 -12.88 -15.54
N PHE A 252 2.12 -12.84 -15.79
CA PHE A 252 2.89 -13.96 -16.35
C PHE A 252 3.29 -15.01 -15.31
N TRP A 253 3.18 -14.70 -14.03
CA TRP A 253 3.60 -15.57 -12.93
C TRP A 253 2.59 -15.52 -11.77
N PRO A 254 1.38 -16.06 -12.00
CA PRO A 254 0.34 -16.06 -10.98
C PRO A 254 0.73 -16.92 -9.78
N THR A 255 0.13 -16.63 -8.63
CA THR A 255 0.26 -17.49 -7.44
C THR A 255 -0.35 -18.86 -7.74
N THR A 256 0.42 -19.92 -7.47
CA THR A 256 -0.05 -21.30 -7.57
C THR A 256 -0.90 -21.67 -6.34
N PRO A 257 -1.96 -22.49 -6.49
CA PRO A 257 -2.67 -23.05 -5.34
C PRO A 257 -1.71 -23.80 -4.41
N PRO A 258 -1.98 -23.88 -3.10
CA PRO A 258 -1.13 -24.61 -2.16
C PRO A 258 -0.91 -26.08 -2.59
N ARG A 259 0.34 -26.55 -2.48
CA ARG A 259 0.74 -27.92 -2.86
C ARG A 259 1.46 -28.57 -1.69
N LYS A 260 1.10 -29.82 -1.38
CA LYS A 260 1.71 -30.62 -0.32
C LYS A 260 2.97 -31.34 -0.82
N LEU A 261 3.96 -30.57 -1.28
CA LEU A 261 5.25 -31.10 -1.71
C LEU A 261 6.28 -31.13 -0.56
N GLY A 262 6.00 -30.45 0.55
CA GLY A 262 6.96 -30.23 1.63
C GLY A 262 8.17 -29.41 1.18
N GLY A 263 9.32 -29.68 1.81
CA GLY A 263 10.60 -29.08 1.48
C GLY A 263 10.76 -27.65 2.00
N LEU A 264 11.65 -26.90 1.36
CA LEU A 264 11.98 -25.53 1.72
C LEU A 264 11.57 -24.54 0.63
N PHE A 265 11.51 -23.27 1.00
CA PHE A 265 11.17 -22.19 0.09
C PHE A 265 12.30 -21.17 0.01
N GLU A 266 12.48 -20.55 -1.16
CA GLU A 266 13.37 -19.39 -1.30
C GLU A 266 12.53 -18.17 -1.67
N LEU A 267 12.40 -17.22 -0.73
CA LEU A 267 11.84 -15.90 -1.01
C LEU A 267 12.96 -14.97 -1.42
N ARG A 268 12.85 -14.40 -2.61
CA ARG A 268 13.78 -13.37 -3.08
C ARG A 268 13.03 -12.06 -3.23
N SER A 269 13.62 -11.01 -2.67
CA SER A 269 13.09 -9.65 -2.65
C SER A 269 14.10 -8.73 -3.29
N TYR A 270 13.74 -8.09 -4.39
CA TYR A 270 14.62 -7.16 -5.10
C TYR A 270 14.02 -5.77 -5.09
N THR A 271 14.83 -4.79 -4.70
CA THR A 271 14.48 -3.38 -4.83
C THR A 271 15.02 -2.89 -6.16
N LEU A 272 14.14 -2.52 -7.07
CA LEU A 272 14.47 -2.01 -8.39
C LEU A 272 14.77 -0.51 -8.33
N HIS A 273 15.53 -0.01 -9.30
CA HIS A 273 15.59 1.44 -9.54
C HIS A 273 14.18 1.96 -9.90
N PRO A 274 13.77 3.14 -9.38
CA PRO A 274 12.48 3.73 -9.74
C PRO A 274 12.33 3.86 -11.25
N GLY A 275 11.17 3.43 -11.78
CA GLY A 275 10.88 3.44 -13.22
C GLY A 275 11.24 2.14 -13.97
N ASN A 276 12.06 1.25 -13.40
CA ASN A 276 12.56 0.07 -14.12
C ASN A 276 11.68 -1.18 -14.01
N LEU A 277 10.53 -1.10 -13.32
CA LEU A 277 9.67 -2.26 -13.07
C LEU A 277 9.18 -2.92 -14.37
N LEU A 278 8.74 -2.12 -15.35
CA LEU A 278 8.20 -2.64 -16.61
C LEU A 278 9.29 -3.32 -17.46
N GLU A 279 10.47 -2.72 -17.53
CA GLU A 279 11.62 -3.29 -18.24
C GLU A 279 12.07 -4.60 -17.58
N TRP A 280 12.21 -4.59 -16.24
CA TRP A 280 12.54 -5.77 -15.46
C TRP A 280 11.54 -6.90 -15.70
N GLU A 281 10.26 -6.58 -15.67
CA GLU A 281 9.17 -7.52 -15.92
C GLU A 281 9.23 -8.10 -17.34
N THR A 282 9.46 -7.26 -18.34
CA THR A 282 9.54 -7.66 -19.75
C THR A 282 10.66 -8.67 -20.00
N HIS A 283 11.81 -8.49 -19.34
CA HIS A 283 12.91 -9.46 -19.39
C HIS A 283 12.59 -10.74 -18.61
N TRP A 284 12.04 -10.62 -17.41
CA TRP A 284 11.66 -11.78 -16.59
C TRP A 284 10.58 -12.64 -17.22
N ARG A 285 9.59 -12.04 -17.90
CA ARG A 285 8.55 -12.77 -18.63
C ARG A 285 9.15 -13.73 -19.66
N ARG A 286 10.20 -13.29 -20.37
CA ARG A 286 10.94 -14.14 -21.33
C ARG A 286 11.76 -15.21 -20.62
N GLY A 287 12.58 -14.82 -19.64
CA GLY A 287 13.44 -15.76 -18.91
C GLY A 287 12.70 -16.79 -18.06
N LEU A 288 11.48 -16.47 -17.59
CA LEU A 288 10.68 -17.41 -16.82
C LEU A 288 10.29 -18.64 -17.65
N LYS A 289 10.11 -18.49 -18.97
CA LYS A 289 9.82 -19.63 -19.85
C LYS A 289 10.95 -20.66 -19.80
N ALA A 290 12.20 -20.20 -19.95
CA ALA A 290 13.40 -21.02 -19.80
C ALA A 290 13.50 -21.62 -18.38
N ARG A 291 13.28 -20.79 -17.36
CA ARG A 291 13.46 -21.20 -15.96
C ARG A 291 12.44 -22.24 -15.49
N ARG A 292 11.24 -22.27 -16.07
CA ARG A 292 10.19 -23.27 -15.79
C ARG A 292 10.57 -24.69 -16.24
N GLU A 293 11.53 -24.85 -17.15
CA GLU A 293 12.01 -26.18 -17.56
C GLU A 293 12.79 -26.90 -16.46
N VAL A 294 13.34 -26.11 -15.53
CA VAL A 294 14.21 -26.62 -14.47
C VAL A 294 13.61 -26.46 -13.09
N MET A 295 12.81 -25.43 -12.82
CA MET A 295 12.22 -25.20 -11.50
C MET A 295 10.81 -24.60 -11.59
N GLU A 296 10.00 -24.88 -10.56
CA GLU A 296 8.63 -24.39 -10.49
C GLU A 296 8.50 -23.31 -9.41
N GLY A 297 8.02 -22.14 -9.82
CA GLY A 297 7.80 -21.01 -8.92
C GLY A 297 6.44 -21.08 -8.24
N VAL A 298 6.36 -20.61 -7.00
CA VAL A 298 5.10 -20.51 -6.25
C VAL A 298 4.31 -19.28 -6.69
N GLY A 299 4.98 -18.15 -6.90
CA GLY A 299 4.36 -16.90 -7.33
C GLY A 299 5.37 -15.75 -7.38
N ALA A 300 5.00 -14.67 -8.07
CA ALA A 300 5.76 -13.43 -8.07
C ALA A 300 4.83 -12.21 -8.01
N TRP A 301 5.29 -11.19 -7.27
CA TRP A 301 4.52 -10.00 -6.95
C TRP A 301 5.36 -8.73 -7.03
N PHE A 302 4.70 -7.60 -7.21
CA PHE A 302 5.29 -6.26 -7.11
C PHE A 302 4.52 -5.41 -6.10
N VAL A 303 5.23 -4.65 -5.28
CA VAL A 303 4.65 -3.84 -4.21
C VAL A 303 4.00 -2.57 -4.79
N GLN A 304 2.79 -2.26 -4.30
CA GLN A 304 2.01 -1.07 -4.65
C GLN A 304 1.82 -0.12 -3.46
N ILE A 305 1.82 -0.63 -2.23
CA ILE A 305 1.71 0.17 -1.00
C ILE A 305 2.68 -0.43 0.03
N GLY A 306 3.51 0.40 0.67
CA GLY A 306 4.60 -0.04 1.54
C GLY A 306 5.95 0.14 0.85
N ASP A 307 6.76 -0.92 0.79
CA ASP A 307 8.12 -0.91 0.23
C ASP A 307 8.12 -0.81 -1.32
N LEU A 308 7.79 0.37 -1.86
CA LEU A 308 7.69 0.62 -3.31
C LEU A 308 8.96 0.25 -4.10
N ASN A 309 8.79 -0.03 -5.39
CA ASN A 309 9.83 -0.54 -6.30
C ASN A 309 10.39 -1.91 -5.92
N THR A 310 9.75 -2.62 -4.98
CA THR A 310 10.16 -3.97 -4.60
C THR A 310 9.36 -5.03 -5.35
N VAL A 311 10.07 -6.04 -5.85
CA VAL A 311 9.48 -7.26 -6.39
C VAL A 311 9.83 -8.45 -5.49
N HIS A 312 8.87 -9.33 -5.29
CA HIS A 312 9.02 -10.57 -4.55
C HIS A 312 8.79 -11.74 -5.48
N HIS A 313 9.60 -12.79 -5.39
CA HIS A 313 9.29 -14.04 -6.04
C HIS A 313 9.69 -15.22 -5.15
N LEU A 314 8.79 -16.20 -5.09
CA LEU A 314 8.86 -17.33 -4.18
C LEU A 314 9.05 -18.62 -4.98
N TRP A 315 10.04 -19.41 -4.58
CA TRP A 315 10.37 -20.72 -5.15
C TRP A 315 10.25 -21.80 -4.09
N GLN A 316 9.99 -23.04 -4.52
CA GLN A 316 9.93 -24.22 -3.65
C GLN A 316 10.95 -25.25 -4.12
N PHE A 317 11.61 -25.91 -3.17
CA PHE A 317 12.65 -26.91 -3.40
C PHE A 317 12.49 -28.08 -2.43
N ALA A 318 12.99 -29.25 -2.79
CA ALA A 318 13.00 -30.39 -1.89
C ALA A 318 13.92 -30.14 -0.69
N ASP A 319 15.13 -29.64 -0.95
CA ASP A 319 16.17 -29.32 0.04
C ASP A 319 17.20 -28.32 -0.54
N LEU A 320 18.26 -28.03 0.22
CA LEU A 320 19.30 -27.07 -0.19
C LEU A 320 20.19 -27.57 -1.33
N GLU A 321 20.41 -28.88 -1.45
CA GLU A 321 21.23 -29.45 -2.52
C GLU A 321 20.45 -29.45 -3.84
N GLU A 322 19.17 -29.84 -3.81
CA GLU A 322 18.27 -29.75 -4.96
C GLU A 322 18.14 -28.30 -5.44
N ARG A 323 18.01 -27.35 -4.50
CA ARG A 323 18.06 -25.91 -4.82
C ARG A 323 19.34 -25.54 -5.57
N LYS A 324 20.51 -25.96 -5.09
CA LYS A 324 21.80 -25.66 -5.72
C LYS A 324 21.83 -26.23 -7.14
N ILE A 325 21.53 -27.52 -7.31
CA ILE A 325 21.53 -28.21 -8.60
C ILE A 325 20.58 -27.52 -9.60
N ARG A 326 19.36 -27.18 -9.17
CA ARG A 326 18.35 -26.54 -10.03
C ARG A 326 18.78 -25.14 -10.50
N ARG A 327 19.41 -24.38 -9.60
CA ARG A 327 19.95 -23.05 -9.93
C ARG A 327 21.13 -23.13 -10.89
N GLU A 328 22.03 -24.09 -10.71
CA GLU A 328 23.14 -24.34 -11.63
C GLU A 328 22.61 -24.76 -13.01
N LYS A 329 21.67 -25.71 -13.05
CA LYS A 329 21.03 -26.19 -14.28
C LYS A 329 20.34 -25.07 -15.06
N SER A 330 19.82 -24.04 -14.39
CA SER A 330 19.21 -22.87 -15.05
C SER A 330 20.17 -22.15 -15.99
N TRP A 331 21.47 -22.15 -15.71
CA TRP A 331 22.49 -21.53 -16.57
C TRP A 331 22.75 -22.29 -17.86
N SER A 332 22.39 -23.57 -17.91
CA SER A 332 22.46 -24.38 -19.13
C SER A 332 21.25 -24.19 -20.06
N ILE A 333 20.23 -23.43 -19.63
CA ILE A 333 19.04 -23.16 -20.44
C ILE A 333 19.23 -21.87 -21.25
N GLU A 334 18.96 -21.95 -22.56
CA GLU A 334 19.07 -20.82 -23.48
C GLU A 334 18.17 -19.65 -23.03
N GLY A 335 18.68 -18.42 -23.16
CA GLY A 335 17.98 -17.19 -22.79
C GLY A 335 18.00 -16.84 -21.30
N TRP A 336 18.35 -17.77 -20.39
CA TRP A 336 18.44 -17.46 -18.96
C TRP A 336 19.59 -16.47 -18.66
N ALA A 337 20.78 -16.72 -19.23
CA ALA A 337 21.94 -15.84 -19.03
C ALA A 337 21.69 -14.41 -19.53
N GLU A 338 21.04 -14.26 -20.69
CA GLU A 338 20.64 -12.95 -21.24
C GLU A 338 19.64 -12.24 -20.31
N THR A 339 18.65 -12.98 -19.78
CA THR A 339 17.69 -12.43 -18.83
C THR A 339 18.38 -11.87 -17.60
N VAL A 340 19.34 -12.61 -17.03
CA VAL A 340 20.13 -12.14 -15.88
C VAL A 340 20.94 -10.90 -16.23
N HIS A 341 21.64 -10.90 -17.37
CA HIS A 341 22.44 -9.76 -17.82
C HIS A 341 21.61 -8.48 -17.97
N LYS A 342 20.37 -8.58 -18.46
CA LYS A 342 19.47 -7.42 -18.64
C LYS A 342 18.76 -6.99 -17.36
N THR A 343 18.51 -7.89 -16.42
CA THR A 343 17.74 -7.58 -15.21
C THR A 343 18.59 -7.13 -14.04
N VAL A 344 19.84 -7.61 -13.91
CA VAL A 344 20.73 -7.24 -12.80
C VAL A 344 21.00 -5.73 -12.72
N PRO A 345 21.31 -5.01 -13.82
CA PRO A 345 21.53 -3.56 -13.78
C PRO A 345 20.31 -2.74 -13.33
N LEU A 346 19.11 -3.33 -13.36
CA LEU A 346 17.87 -2.66 -12.96
C LEU A 346 17.62 -2.73 -11.44
N ILE A 347 18.45 -3.45 -10.71
CA ILE A 347 18.26 -3.79 -9.30
C ILE A 347 19.27 -3.06 -8.42
N GLN A 348 18.76 -2.40 -7.37
CA GLN A 348 19.54 -1.72 -6.33
C GLN A 348 19.99 -2.68 -5.24
N GLU A 349 19.07 -3.50 -4.74
CA GLU A 349 19.31 -4.42 -3.63
C GLU A 349 18.69 -5.78 -3.92
N MET A 350 19.39 -6.86 -3.55
CA MET A 350 18.86 -8.22 -3.59
C MET A 350 18.95 -8.89 -2.23
N LYS A 351 17.82 -9.40 -1.74
CA LYS A 351 17.75 -10.26 -0.56
C LYS A 351 17.21 -11.63 -0.95
N SER A 352 17.82 -12.68 -0.42
CA SER A 352 17.32 -14.06 -0.51
C SER A 352 17.18 -14.63 0.89
N ARG A 353 16.04 -15.27 1.17
CA ARG A 353 15.73 -15.94 2.42
C ARG A 353 15.41 -17.40 2.15
N ILE A 354 16.01 -18.31 2.91
CA ILE A 354 15.56 -19.70 2.96
C ILE A 354 14.51 -19.80 4.05
N LEU A 355 13.36 -20.34 3.67
CA LEU A 355 12.14 -20.36 4.46
C LEU A 355 11.68 -21.80 4.70
N VAL A 356 11.22 -22.09 5.90
CA VAL A 356 10.56 -23.36 6.27
C VAL A 356 9.10 -23.09 6.58
N PRO A 357 8.15 -23.84 6.00
CA PRO A 357 6.73 -23.62 6.24
C PRO A 357 6.36 -23.97 7.68
N MET A 358 5.51 -23.14 8.29
CA MET A 358 4.96 -23.42 9.62
C MET A 358 3.94 -24.57 9.56
N PRO A 359 3.72 -25.35 10.64
CA PRO A 359 2.80 -26.50 10.61
C PRO A 359 1.35 -26.17 10.21
N TRP A 360 0.89 -24.94 10.45
CA TRP A 360 -0.44 -24.46 10.05
C TRP A 360 -0.47 -23.79 8.68
N SER A 361 0.69 -23.67 8.01
CA SER A 361 0.79 -23.12 6.68
C SER A 361 0.07 -24.04 5.69
N PRO A 362 -0.74 -23.52 4.75
CA PRO A 362 -1.37 -24.34 3.72
C PRO A 362 -0.40 -25.08 2.79
N VAL A 363 0.87 -24.69 2.81
CA VAL A 363 1.97 -25.28 2.02
C VAL A 363 2.94 -26.12 2.86
N ALA A 364 2.58 -26.44 4.11
CA ALA A 364 3.34 -27.33 4.98
C ALA A 364 3.41 -28.78 4.46
#